data_AF-A0A970R0M1-F1
#
_entry.id   AF-A0A970R0M1-F1
#
_cell.length_a   1.000
_cell.length_b   1.000
_cell.length_c   1.000
_cell.angle_alpha   90.00
_cell.angle_beta   90.00
_cell.angle_gamma   90.00
#
_symmetry.space_group_name_H-M   'P 1'
#
loop_
_entity.id
_entity.type
_entity.pdbx_description
1 polymer ?
#
loop_
_entity_poly.entity_id
_entity_poly.type
_entity_poly.pdbx_seq_one_letter_code
_entity_poly.pdbx_strand_id
1 'polypeptide(L)'
;MKKRILCILLAVFLLPLVLPRIAAAETAEVMSARFSDMPKAEHWSYAAVSAAIKNGLLNGSDGRISPERNLSRAELSAIVNRAFGAEEPADTTVYSDVDQNAW
;
A
#
# COMPACT_ATOMS: atom_id res chain seq x y z
N MET A 1 23.36 37.02 27.42
CA MET A 1 23.37 35.57 27.04
C MET A 1 21.98 34.96 26.98
N LYS A 2 21.12 35.12 28.01
CA LYS A 2 19.76 34.55 28.05
C LYS A 2 18.84 34.91 26.86
N LYS A 3 18.90 36.15 26.36
CA LYS A 3 18.08 36.60 25.20
C LYS A 3 18.49 35.95 23.87
N ARG A 4 19.77 35.59 23.70
CA ARG A 4 20.27 34.90 22.49
C ARG A 4 19.88 33.43 22.49
N ILE A 5 19.95 32.79 23.66
CA ILE A 5 19.51 31.39 23.86
C ILE A 5 18.00 31.28 23.65
N LEU A 6 17.21 32.25 24.12
CA LEU A 6 15.76 32.31 23.90
C LEU A 6 15.40 32.43 22.41
N CYS A 7 16.09 33.27 21.64
CA CYS A 7 15.85 33.38 20.19
C CYS A 7 16.21 32.11 19.42
N ILE A 8 17.28 31.41 19.82
CA ILE A 8 17.70 30.16 19.17
C ILE A 8 16.67 29.04 19.47
N LEU A 9 16.16 28.96 20.70
CA LEU A 9 15.12 28.00 21.05
C LEU A 9 13.79 28.28 20.32
N LEU A 10 13.42 29.56 20.15
CA LEU A 10 12.21 29.95 19.44
C LEU A 10 12.32 29.70 17.92
N ALA A 11 13.51 29.88 17.34
CA ALA A 11 13.78 29.57 15.94
C ALA A 11 13.76 28.06 15.65
N VAL A 12 14.29 27.23 16.56
CA VAL A 12 14.25 25.76 16.45
C VAL A 12 12.82 25.23 16.62
N PHE A 13 12.00 25.88 17.46
CA PHE A 13 10.59 25.50 17.66
C PHE A 13 9.68 25.91 16.48
N LEU A 14 10.05 26.95 15.72
CA LEU A 14 9.32 27.38 14.51
C LEU A 14 9.79 26.68 13.23
N LEU A 15 11.00 26.09 13.23
CA LEU A 15 11.55 25.32 12.11
C LEU A 15 10.62 24.18 11.61
N PRO A 16 9.97 23.36 12.48
CA PRO A 16 9.07 22.30 12.02
C PRO A 16 7.73 22.78 11.43
N LEU A 17 7.40 24.09 11.48
CA LEU A 17 6.23 24.65 10.80
C LEU A 17 6.49 25.04 9.34
N VAL A 18 7.75 25.19 8.94
CA VAL A 18 8.15 25.72 7.62
C VAL A 18 8.63 24.61 6.67
N LEU A 19 8.96 23.43 7.19
CA LEU A 19 9.22 22.27 6.34
C LEU A 19 7.89 21.79 5.73
N PRO A 20 7.80 21.58 4.41
CA PRO A 20 6.61 20.98 3.82
C PRO A 20 6.35 19.64 4.53
N ARG A 21 5.10 19.36 4.89
CA ARG A 21 4.72 18.02 5.36
C ARG A 21 4.80 17.06 4.15
N ILE A 22 5.99 16.50 3.89
CA ILE A 22 6.28 15.64 2.72
C ILE A 22 5.61 14.25 2.82
N ALA A 23 4.82 13.97 3.85
CA ALA A 23 4.24 12.65 4.09
C ALA A 23 3.43 12.09 2.90
N ALA A 24 2.76 12.93 2.10
CA ALA A 24 1.96 12.47 0.97
C ALA A 24 2.78 12.24 -0.32
N ALA A 25 3.74 13.13 -0.60
CA ALA A 25 4.59 13.03 -1.80
C ALA A 25 5.58 11.86 -1.69
N GLU A 26 6.13 11.63 -0.50
CA GLU A 26 7.06 10.53 -0.23
C GLU A 26 6.37 9.17 -0.38
N THR A 27 5.14 9.02 0.11
CA THR A 27 4.37 7.78 -0.10
C THR A 27 4.05 7.50 -1.57
N ALA A 28 3.85 8.55 -2.38
CA ALA A 28 3.58 8.39 -3.80
C ALA A 28 4.82 7.94 -4.58
N GLU A 29 5.97 8.55 -4.30
CA GLU A 29 7.25 8.10 -4.86
C GLU A 29 7.54 6.66 -4.45
N VAL A 30 7.38 6.29 -3.17
CA VAL A 30 7.69 4.94 -2.68
C VAL A 30 6.81 3.87 -3.34
N MET A 31 5.53 4.15 -3.61
CA MET A 31 4.66 3.19 -4.33
C MET A 31 5.00 3.11 -5.83
N SER A 32 5.30 4.25 -6.48
CA SER A 32 5.76 4.24 -7.88
C SER A 32 7.12 3.57 -8.05
N ALA A 33 7.99 3.62 -7.03
CA ALA A 33 9.28 2.94 -7.04
C ALA A 33 9.12 1.42 -6.87
N ARG A 34 8.02 0.97 -6.26
CA ARG A 34 7.75 -0.46 -6.00
C ARG A 34 7.05 -1.14 -7.18
N PHE A 35 6.13 -0.45 -7.87
CA PHE A 35 5.38 -1.01 -8.99
C PHE A 35 5.45 -0.10 -10.21
N SER A 36 5.96 -0.65 -11.32
CA SER A 36 6.16 0.08 -12.58
C SER A 36 4.87 0.56 -13.25
N ASP A 37 3.74 -0.07 -12.91
CA ASP A 37 2.40 0.26 -13.41
C ASP A 37 1.45 0.77 -12.30
N MET A 38 2.01 1.35 -11.24
CA MET A 38 1.22 2.08 -10.25
C MET A 38 0.42 3.20 -10.95
N PRO A 39 -0.90 3.34 -10.69
CA PRO A 39 -1.66 4.47 -11.17
C PRO A 39 -1.00 5.79 -10.76
N LYS A 40 -1.15 6.84 -11.58
CA LYS A 40 -0.67 8.18 -11.20
C LYS A 40 -1.53 8.74 -10.07
N ALA A 41 -1.00 9.68 -9.29
CA ALA A 41 -1.68 10.25 -8.13
C ALA A 41 -3.06 10.86 -8.46
N GLU A 42 -3.24 11.36 -9.68
CA GLU A 42 -4.48 11.97 -10.17
C GLU A 42 -5.51 10.93 -10.64
N HIS A 43 -5.11 9.66 -10.81
CA HIS A 43 -6.01 8.60 -11.26
C HIS A 43 -6.96 8.19 -10.14
N TRP A 44 -8.24 7.99 -10.47
CA TRP A 44 -9.30 7.68 -9.50
C TRP A 44 -8.99 6.47 -8.62
N SER A 45 -8.28 5.46 -9.17
CA SER A 45 -7.96 4.22 -8.47
C SER A 45 -6.73 4.33 -7.57
N TYR A 46 -5.93 5.39 -7.69
CA TYR A 46 -4.65 5.51 -7.00
C TYR A 46 -4.78 5.35 -5.49
N ALA A 47 -5.71 6.09 -4.88
CA ALA A 47 -5.91 6.04 -3.43
C ALA A 47 -6.35 4.65 -2.96
N ALA A 48 -7.24 3.99 -3.71
CA ALA A 48 -7.73 2.65 -3.39
C ALA A 48 -6.63 1.59 -3.53
N VAL A 49 -5.89 1.59 -4.65
CA VAL A 49 -4.79 0.65 -4.91
C VAL A 49 -3.67 0.84 -3.89
N SER A 50 -3.28 2.10 -3.61
CA SER A 50 -2.27 2.42 -2.61
C SER A 50 -2.67 1.91 -1.22
N ALA A 51 -3.93 2.15 -0.81
CA ALA A 51 -4.44 1.66 0.46
C ALA A 51 -4.45 0.12 0.52
N ALA A 52 -4.89 -0.54 -0.55
CA ALA A 52 -4.94 -2.00 -0.61
C ALA A 52 -3.53 -2.63 -0.52
N ILE A 53 -2.53 -2.05 -1.19
CA ILE A 53 -1.12 -2.47 -1.07
C ILE A 53 -0.61 -2.24 0.36
N LYS A 54 -0.85 -1.04 0.92
CA LYS A 54 -0.37 -0.69 2.27
C LYS A 54 -0.95 -1.60 3.36
N ASN A 55 -2.19 -2.04 3.18
CA ASN A 55 -2.85 -2.98 4.09
C ASN A 55 -2.58 -4.46 3.75
N GLY A 56 -1.69 -4.75 2.79
CA GLY A 56 -1.31 -6.11 2.42
C GLY A 56 -2.40 -6.91 1.69
N LEU A 57 -3.46 -6.26 1.21
CA LEU A 57 -4.56 -6.91 0.50
C LEU A 57 -4.15 -7.28 -0.92
N LEU A 58 -3.47 -6.35 -1.60
CA LEU A 58 -2.94 -6.55 -2.94
C LEU A 58 -1.43 -6.73 -2.90
N ASN A 59 -0.99 -7.83 -3.50
CA ASN A 59 0.40 -8.12 -3.79
C ASN A 59 0.56 -8.22 -5.30
N GLY A 60 1.45 -7.40 -5.85
CA GLY A 60 1.81 -7.49 -7.26
C GLY A 60 2.71 -8.68 -7.57
N SER A 61 2.99 -8.89 -8.85
CA SER A 61 3.94 -9.86 -9.36
C SER A 61 4.89 -9.17 -10.34
N ASP A 62 6.16 -9.61 -10.39
CA ASP A 62 7.16 -9.10 -11.35
C ASP A 62 7.29 -7.56 -11.37
N GLY A 63 7.20 -6.93 -10.20
CA GLY A 63 7.28 -5.47 -10.07
C GLY A 63 6.07 -4.72 -10.65
N ARG A 64 4.92 -5.39 -10.76
CA ARG A 64 3.67 -4.85 -11.32
C ARG A 64 2.47 -5.18 -10.45
N ILE A 65 1.50 -4.27 -10.37
CA ILE A 65 0.19 -4.50 -9.74
C ILE A 65 -0.91 -4.80 -10.76
N SER A 66 -0.68 -4.49 -12.05
CA SER A 66 -1.59 -4.77 -13.16
C SER A 66 -3.04 -4.33 -12.90
N PRO A 67 -3.30 -3.04 -12.61
CA PRO A 67 -4.60 -2.58 -12.11
C PRO A 67 -5.74 -2.71 -13.14
N GLU A 68 -5.41 -2.79 -14.43
CA GLU A 68 -6.37 -2.93 -15.54
C GLU A 68 -6.61 -4.39 -15.95
N ARG A 69 -5.92 -5.36 -15.31
CA ARG A 69 -6.12 -6.78 -15.64
C ARG A 69 -7.44 -7.27 -15.04
N ASN A 70 -8.09 -8.19 -15.73
CA ASN A 70 -9.19 -8.94 -15.14
C ASN A 70 -8.66 -9.79 -13.97
N LEU A 71 -9.34 -9.67 -12.84
CA LEU A 71 -9.06 -10.44 -11.63
C LEU A 71 -9.68 -11.84 -11.76
N SER A 72 -8.90 -12.88 -11.45
CA SER A 72 -9.40 -14.25 -11.38
C SER A 72 -10.15 -14.51 -10.06
N ARG A 73 -10.97 -15.58 -10.04
CA ARG A 73 -11.68 -16.01 -8.82
C ARG A 73 -10.72 -16.36 -7.68
N ALA A 74 -9.58 -16.98 -7.99
CA ALA A 74 -8.57 -17.34 -7.01
C ALA A 74 -7.89 -16.09 -6.41
N GLU A 75 -7.52 -15.11 -7.23
CA GLU A 75 -6.94 -13.86 -6.74
C GLU A 75 -7.92 -13.06 -5.89
N LEU A 76 -9.20 -13.01 -6.30
CA LEU A 76 -10.26 -12.41 -5.47
C LEU A 76 -10.38 -13.10 -4.11
N SER A 77 -10.40 -14.44 -4.10
CA SER A 77 -10.44 -15.21 -2.86
C SER A 77 -9.24 -14.90 -1.96
N ALA A 78 -8.05 -14.77 -2.53
CA ALA A 78 -6.85 -14.41 -1.77
C ALA A 78 -6.95 -13.01 -1.15
N ILE A 79 -7.52 -12.02 -1.86
CA ILE A 79 -7.77 -10.67 -1.33
C ILE A 79 -8.75 -10.74 -0.14
N VAL A 80 -9.84 -11.49 -0.29
CA VAL A 80 -10.84 -11.67 0.77
C VAL A 80 -10.22 -12.34 2.00
N ASN A 81 -9.46 -13.42 1.82
CA ASN A 81 -8.81 -14.10 2.94
C ASN A 81 -7.88 -13.15 3.71
N ARG A 82 -7.08 -12.34 3.02
CA ARG A 82 -6.21 -11.33 3.66
C ARG A 82 -7.00 -10.23 4.37
N ALA A 83 -8.13 -9.80 3.81
CA ALA A 83 -8.97 -8.76 4.41
C ALA A 83 -9.59 -9.21 5.75
N PHE A 84 -9.93 -10.50 5.87
CA PHE A 84 -10.55 -11.04 7.07
C PHE A 84 -9.58 -11.81 7.99
N GLY A 85 -8.32 -11.98 7.59
CA GLY A 85 -7.38 -12.83 8.32
C GLY A 85 -7.81 -14.30 8.36
N ALA A 86 -8.44 -14.78 7.29
CA ALA A 86 -8.88 -16.17 7.17
C ALA A 86 -7.68 -17.06 6.82
N GLU A 87 -7.08 -17.65 7.84
CA GLU A 87 -5.87 -18.48 7.73
C GLU A 87 -6.16 -19.99 7.82
N GLU A 88 -7.35 -20.35 8.33
CA GLU A 88 -7.77 -21.74 8.43
C GLU A 88 -7.95 -22.36 7.02
N PRO A 89 -7.25 -23.48 6.71
CA PRO A 89 -7.41 -24.15 5.43
C PRO A 89 -8.85 -24.63 5.23
N ALA A 90 -9.45 -24.26 4.10
CA ALA A 90 -10.75 -24.79 3.71
C ALA A 90 -10.58 -26.23 3.19
N ASP A 91 -11.60 -27.07 3.44
CA ASP A 91 -11.71 -28.35 2.75
C ASP A 91 -12.06 -28.11 1.28
N THR A 92 -11.10 -28.37 0.40
CA THR A 92 -11.26 -28.18 -1.05
C THR A 92 -11.58 -29.46 -1.79
N THR A 93 -11.68 -30.61 -1.10
CA THR A 93 -11.88 -31.93 -1.75
C THR A 93 -13.20 -32.03 -2.51
N VAL A 94 -14.18 -31.19 -2.17
CA VAL A 94 -15.48 -31.09 -2.83
C VAL A 94 -15.45 -30.36 -4.18
N TYR A 95 -14.37 -29.64 -4.50
CA TYR A 95 -14.23 -28.88 -5.74
C TYR A 95 -13.37 -29.66 -6.75
N SER A 96 -13.98 -30.04 -7.88
CA SER A 96 -13.30 -30.83 -8.91
C SER A 96 -12.23 -30.07 -9.70
N ASP A 97 -12.23 -28.74 -9.63
CA ASP A 97 -11.36 -27.82 -10.38
C ASP A 97 -10.29 -27.15 -9.50
N VAL A 98 -10.18 -27.58 -8.24
CA VAL A 98 -9.15 -27.10 -7.30
C VAL A 98 -8.13 -28.20 -7.07
N ASP A 99 -6.89 -27.97 -7.52
CA ASP A 99 -5.77 -28.85 -7.22
C ASP A 99 -5.47 -28.82 -5.71
N GLN A 100 -5.37 -29.99 -5.10
CA GLN A 100 -5.13 -30.16 -3.67
C GLN A 100 -3.71 -29.73 -3.26
N ASN A 101 -2.79 -29.63 -4.22
CA ASN A 101 -1.42 -29.13 -4.01
C ASN A 101 -1.21 -27.74 -4.61
N ALA A 102 -2.28 -27.05 -5.01
CA ALA A 102 -2.15 -25.64 -5.35
C ALA A 102 -1.73 -24.83 -4.12
N TRP A 103 -0.98 -23.74 -4.37
CA TRP A 103 -0.48 -22.70 -3.42
C TRP A 103 0.43 -23.16 -2.28
#